data_AF-A0A3R9MW90-F1
#
_entry.id   AF-A0A3R9MW90-F1
#
_cell.length_a   1.000
_cell.length_b   1.000
_cell.length_c   1.000
_cell.angle_alpha   90.00
_cell.angle_beta   90.00
_cell.angle_gamma   90.00
#
_symmetry.space_group_name_H-M   'P 1'
#
loop_
_entity.id
_entity.type
_entity.pdbx_description
1 polymer ?
#
loop_
_entity_poly.entity_id
_entity_poly.type
_entity_poly.pdbx_seq_one_letter_code
_entity_poly.pdbx_strand_id
1 'polypeptide(L)'
;MKRLSFPLLSATLLLLGCAKSPEKLRELAVQDFVRNRVSDPKNYFPGKFRYQPYTRRDSLLYLAQLARINGQPAPPAPTPADSVRIGTLVYHDYRDEMRNGVKVVDSGEYVVRPNGVVRLLIAESIRLKRLPK
;
A
#
# COMPACT_ATOMS: atom_id res chain seq x y z
N MET A 1 22.71 -30.92 -50.95
CA MET A 1 23.28 -30.28 -49.75
C MET A 1 22.31 -29.21 -49.24
N LYS A 2 21.52 -29.51 -48.20
CA LYS A 2 20.57 -28.55 -47.61
C LYS A 2 21.21 -27.96 -46.35
N ARG A 3 21.62 -26.68 -46.42
CA ARG A 3 22.14 -25.92 -45.29
C ARG A 3 20.96 -25.56 -44.37
N LEU A 4 20.86 -26.22 -43.22
CA LEU A 4 19.95 -25.82 -42.14
C LEU A 4 20.65 -24.77 -41.28
N SER A 5 20.38 -23.51 -41.58
CA SER A 5 20.78 -22.36 -40.77
C SER A 5 19.82 -22.24 -39.59
N PHE A 6 20.22 -22.72 -38.41
CA PHE A 6 19.54 -22.43 -37.14
C PHE A 6 20.40 -21.46 -36.30
N PRO A 7 20.19 -20.13 -36.40
CA PRO A 7 20.56 -19.27 -35.30
C PRO A 7 19.46 -18.24 -35.02
N LEU A 8 18.27 -18.67 -34.58
CA LEU A 8 17.18 -17.74 -34.22
C LEU A 8 16.42 -18.12 -32.94
N LEU A 9 16.91 -19.08 -32.15
CA LEU A 9 16.21 -19.52 -30.93
C LEU A 9 16.76 -18.96 -29.60
N SER A 10 17.87 -18.21 -29.62
CA SER A 10 18.49 -17.70 -28.39
C SER A 10 18.07 -16.27 -28.00
N ALA A 11 17.34 -15.54 -28.84
CA ALA A 11 16.97 -14.15 -28.58
C ALA A 11 15.69 -13.96 -27.74
N THR A 12 14.83 -14.99 -27.63
CA THR A 12 13.56 -14.89 -26.90
C THR A 12 13.68 -15.08 -25.39
N LEU A 13 14.77 -15.66 -24.89
CA LEU A 13 15.01 -15.85 -23.45
C LEU A 13 15.40 -14.55 -22.70
N LEU A 14 15.87 -13.52 -23.43
CA LEU A 14 16.24 -12.20 -22.87
C LEU A 14 15.04 -11.26 -22.70
N LEU A 15 13.83 -11.67 -23.14
CA LEU A 15 12.58 -10.92 -23.00
C LEU A 15 11.75 -11.34 -21.78
N LEU A 16 12.26 -12.19 -20.89
CA LEU A 16 11.79 -12.30 -19.52
C LEU A 16 12.18 -11.01 -18.79
N GLY A 17 11.44 -9.96 -19.11
CA GLY A 17 11.69 -8.59 -18.74
C GLY A 17 11.81 -8.41 -17.23
N CYS A 18 12.43 -7.29 -16.86
CA CYS A 18 12.55 -6.79 -15.50
C CYS A 18 11.17 -6.71 -14.82
N ALA A 19 10.71 -7.81 -14.24
CA ALA A 19 9.58 -7.81 -13.34
C ALA A 19 9.99 -6.99 -12.12
N LYS A 20 9.24 -5.92 -11.85
CA LYS A 20 9.43 -5.12 -10.63
C LYS A 20 9.29 -6.03 -9.42
N SER A 21 10.12 -5.81 -8.40
CA SER A 21 9.99 -6.55 -7.14
C SER A 21 8.59 -6.37 -6.53
N PRO A 22 8.08 -7.33 -5.76
CA PRO A 22 6.77 -7.19 -5.10
C PRO A 22 6.68 -5.94 -4.22
N GLU A 23 7.79 -5.51 -3.61
CA GLU A 23 7.87 -4.27 -2.84
C GLU A 23 7.68 -3.06 -3.75
N LYS A 24 8.37 -3.03 -4.90
CA LYS A 24 8.24 -1.92 -5.84
C LYS A 24 6.83 -1.80 -6.42
N LEU A 25 6.15 -2.92 -6.64
CA LEU A 25 4.75 -2.91 -7.07
C LEU A 25 3.83 -2.29 -6.02
N ARG A 26 4.09 -2.54 -4.72
CA ARG A 26 3.32 -1.93 -3.62
C ARG A 26 3.61 -0.44 -3.48
N GLU A 27 4.88 -0.03 -3.62
CA GLU A 27 5.23 1.40 -3.67
C GLU A 27 4.44 2.11 -4.75
N LEU A 28 4.47 1.59 -5.97
CA LEU A 28 3.77 2.20 -7.10
C LEU A 28 2.27 2.26 -6.87
N ALA A 29 1.66 1.19 -6.36
CA ALA A 29 0.25 1.19 -6.03
C ALA A 29 -0.11 2.28 -5.00
N VAL A 30 0.70 2.47 -3.96
CA VAL A 30 0.51 3.53 -2.95
C VAL A 30 0.76 4.90 -3.56
N GLN A 31 1.81 5.07 -4.36
CA GLN A 31 2.10 6.33 -5.05
C GLN A 31 0.96 6.74 -5.98
N ASP A 32 0.44 5.82 -6.79
CA ASP A 32 -0.69 6.07 -7.68
C ASP A 32 -1.96 6.38 -6.89
N PHE A 33 -2.18 5.69 -5.76
CA PHE A 33 -3.30 5.98 -4.87
C PHE A 33 -3.22 7.39 -4.27
N VAL A 34 -2.05 7.81 -3.79
CA VAL A 34 -1.85 9.13 -3.15
C VAL A 34 -1.84 10.23 -4.19
N ARG A 35 -1.14 10.04 -5.32
CA ARG A 35 -1.04 11.01 -6.41
C ARG A 35 -2.41 11.45 -6.93
N ASN A 36 -3.39 10.53 -6.95
CA ASN A 36 -4.76 10.83 -7.37
C ASN A 36 -5.63 11.51 -6.30
N ARG A 37 -5.08 11.79 -5.11
CA ARG A 37 -5.78 12.39 -3.95
C ARG A 37 -5.13 13.66 -3.42
N VAL A 38 -3.90 13.97 -3.83
CA VAL A 38 -3.25 15.25 -3.53
C VAL A 38 -3.82 16.39 -4.36
N SER A 39 -3.47 17.62 -3.98
CA SER A 39 -3.97 18.84 -4.62
C SER A 39 -3.58 18.95 -6.10
N ASP A 40 -2.33 18.59 -6.43
CA ASP A 40 -1.82 18.50 -7.79
C ASP A 40 -0.91 17.25 -7.93
N PRO A 41 -1.25 16.28 -8.79
CA PRO A 41 -0.44 15.10 -9.05
C PRO A 41 1.04 15.37 -9.38
N LYS A 42 1.36 16.52 -10.01
CA LYS A 42 2.73 16.91 -10.38
C LYS A 42 3.54 17.41 -9.19
N ASN A 43 2.86 17.81 -8.13
CA ASN A 43 3.44 18.36 -6.92
C ASN A 43 3.50 17.34 -5.77
N TYR A 44 3.19 16.08 -6.09
CA TYR A 44 3.40 14.96 -5.19
C TYR A 44 4.85 14.46 -5.28
N PHE A 45 5.54 14.48 -4.13
CA PHE A 45 6.89 13.96 -3.99
C PHE A 45 6.89 12.79 -3.00
N PRO A 46 7.13 11.55 -3.46
CA PRO A 46 7.17 10.39 -2.58
C PRO A 46 8.38 10.47 -1.66
N GLY A 47 8.17 10.23 -0.36
CA GLY A 47 9.23 10.04 0.61
C GLY A 47 9.51 8.56 0.86
N LYS A 48 9.66 8.20 2.14
CA LYS A 48 10.04 6.85 2.58
C LYS A 48 8.85 5.91 2.57
N PHE A 49 9.16 4.62 2.43
CA PHE A 49 8.22 3.53 2.54
C PHE A 49 8.71 2.55 3.61
N ARG A 50 7.81 2.08 4.47
CA ARG A 50 8.06 1.00 5.43
C ARG A 50 6.97 -0.05 5.31
N TYR A 51 7.35 -1.32 5.40
CA TYR A 51 6.47 -2.45 5.12
C TYR A 51 6.31 -3.36 6.32
N GLN A 52 5.08 -3.82 6.53
CA GLN A 52 4.78 -4.88 7.48
C GLN A 52 3.75 -5.84 6.86
N PRO A 53 3.82 -7.16 7.13
CA PRO A 53 2.73 -8.06 6.80
C PRO A 53 1.43 -7.55 7.43
N TYR A 54 0.32 -7.66 6.69
CA TYR A 54 -1.01 -7.30 7.21
C TYR A 54 -1.92 -8.52 7.18
N THR A 55 -2.40 -8.93 8.35
CA THR A 55 -3.19 -10.13 8.57
C THR A 55 -4.66 -9.83 8.73
N ARG A 56 -5.49 -10.87 8.67
CA ARG A 56 -6.93 -10.74 8.98
C ARG A 56 -7.15 -10.29 10.43
N ARG A 57 -6.31 -10.75 11.35
CA ARG A 57 -6.27 -10.33 12.76
C ARG A 57 -6.05 -8.83 12.88
N ASP A 58 -5.07 -8.28 12.17
CA ASP A 58 -4.78 -6.84 12.18
C ASP A 58 -5.98 -6.04 11.66
N SER A 59 -6.65 -6.52 10.62
CA SER A 59 -7.87 -5.91 10.09
C SER A 59 -9.03 -5.91 11.09
N LEU A 60 -9.23 -7.01 11.83
CA LEU A 60 -10.27 -7.11 12.84
C LEU A 60 -9.98 -6.19 14.03
N LEU A 61 -8.73 -6.12 14.48
CA LEU A 61 -8.29 -5.22 15.54
C LEU A 61 -8.46 -3.74 15.14
N TYR A 62 -8.07 -3.40 13.91
CA TYR A 62 -8.29 -2.06 13.35
C TYR A 62 -9.79 -1.69 13.33
N LEU A 63 -10.63 -2.59 12.82
CA LEU A 63 -12.08 -2.37 12.76
C LEU A 63 -12.71 -2.27 14.14
N ALA A 64 -12.25 -3.05 15.13
CA ALA A 64 -12.70 -2.94 16.50
C ALA A 64 -12.35 -1.57 17.12
N GLN A 65 -11.16 -1.04 16.84
CA GLN A 65 -10.78 0.30 17.27
C GLN A 65 -11.66 1.37 16.60
N LEU A 66 -11.93 1.24 15.29
CA LEU A 66 -12.86 2.15 14.60
C LEU A 66 -14.29 2.06 15.14
N ALA A 67 -14.77 0.86 15.42
CA ALA A 67 -16.11 0.66 15.98
C ALA A 67 -16.24 1.37 17.33
N ARG A 68 -15.22 1.25 18.20
CA ARG A 68 -15.16 1.98 19.48
C ARG A 68 -15.14 3.49 19.30
N ILE A 69 -14.34 4.01 18.36
CA ILE A 69 -14.29 5.46 18.06
C ILE A 69 -15.66 5.99 17.61
N ASN A 70 -16.40 5.19 16.84
CA ASN A 70 -17.65 5.62 16.21
C ASN A 70 -18.92 5.17 16.98
N GLY A 71 -18.79 4.55 18.16
CA GLY A 71 -19.93 4.00 18.91
C GLY A 71 -20.70 2.91 18.16
N GLN A 72 -20.03 2.16 17.28
CA GLN A 72 -20.63 1.10 16.47
C GLN A 72 -20.38 -0.29 17.10
N PRO A 73 -21.18 -1.31 16.74
CA PRO A 73 -20.91 -2.68 17.14
C PRO A 73 -19.52 -3.14 16.72
N ALA A 74 -18.79 -3.75 17.65
CA ALA A 74 -17.47 -4.31 17.36
C ALA A 74 -17.60 -5.52 16.39
N PRO A 75 -16.62 -5.71 15.48
CA PRO A 75 -16.53 -6.95 14.73
C PRO A 75 -16.23 -8.13 15.67
N PRO A 76 -16.37 -9.38 15.18
CA PRO A 76 -15.95 -10.57 15.92
C PRO A 76 -14.50 -10.45 16.40
N ALA A 77 -14.24 -10.91 17.62
CA ALA A 77 -12.88 -10.94 18.16
C ALA A 77 -11.98 -11.84 17.29
N PRO A 78 -10.71 -11.47 17.07
CA PRO A 78 -9.82 -12.29 16.26
C PRO A 78 -9.52 -13.65 16.90
N THR A 79 -9.57 -14.68 16.07
CA THR A 79 -9.22 -16.06 16.42
C THR A 79 -7.78 -16.39 15.98
N PRO A 80 -7.20 -17.54 16.39
CA PRO A 80 -5.90 -17.98 15.88
C PRO A 80 -5.85 -18.18 14.35
N ALA A 81 -6.98 -18.54 13.73
CA ALA A 81 -7.10 -18.72 12.28
C ALA A 81 -6.97 -17.40 11.50
N ASP A 82 -7.13 -16.24 12.15
CA ASP A 82 -7.04 -14.93 11.52
C ASP A 82 -5.59 -14.44 11.33
N SER A 83 -4.59 -15.30 11.58
CA SER A 83 -3.17 -15.01 11.36
C SER A 83 -2.77 -14.99 9.87
N VAL A 84 -3.67 -15.39 8.96
CA VAL A 84 -3.41 -15.39 7.51
C VAL A 84 -3.14 -13.97 7.02
N ARG A 85 -2.04 -13.81 6.28
CA ARG A 85 -1.69 -12.57 5.59
C ARG A 85 -2.70 -12.29 4.47
N ILE A 86 -3.33 -11.12 4.51
CA ILE A 86 -4.29 -10.64 3.50
C ILE A 86 -3.79 -9.42 2.74
N GLY A 87 -2.61 -8.90 3.08
CA GLY A 87 -1.97 -7.78 2.41
C GLY A 87 -0.63 -7.39 3.00
N THR A 88 -0.23 -6.17 2.71
CA THR A 88 0.94 -5.49 3.28
C THR A 88 0.49 -4.13 3.80
N LEU A 89 0.81 -3.84 5.05
CA LEU A 89 0.70 -2.50 5.59
C LEU A 89 1.92 -1.70 5.13
N VAL A 90 1.66 -0.56 4.52
CA VAL A 90 2.65 0.35 3.98
C VAL A 90 2.49 1.67 4.72
N TYR A 91 3.53 2.06 5.44
CA TYR A 91 3.67 3.41 5.96
C TYR A 91 4.39 4.23 4.91
N HIS A 92 3.81 5.35 4.51
CA HIS A 92 4.39 6.21 3.50
C HIS A 92 4.30 7.68 3.90
N ASP A 93 5.44 8.35 3.96
CA ASP A 93 5.51 9.81 4.07
C ASP A 93 5.71 10.44 2.69
N TYR A 94 5.18 11.65 2.52
CA TYR A 94 5.23 12.37 1.25
C TYR A 94 5.15 13.87 1.48
N ARG A 95 5.54 14.62 0.45
CA ARG A 95 5.34 16.07 0.40
C ARG A 95 4.34 16.39 -0.71
N ASP A 96 3.34 17.21 -0.40
CA ASP A 96 2.45 17.85 -1.36
C ASP A 96 2.79 19.35 -1.42
N GLU A 97 2.97 19.88 -2.63
CA GLU A 97 3.10 21.32 -2.85
C GLU A 97 1.80 21.84 -3.47
N MET A 98 1.04 22.56 -2.66
CA MET A 98 -0.23 23.15 -3.09
C MET A 98 -0.01 24.20 -4.17
N ARG A 99 -1.05 24.50 -4.96
CA ARG A 99 -0.98 25.49 -6.05
C ARG A 99 -0.60 26.91 -5.60
N ASN A 100 -0.80 27.22 -4.32
CA ASN A 100 -0.40 28.49 -3.71
C ASN A 100 1.07 28.49 -3.20
N GLY A 101 1.86 27.45 -3.51
CA GLY A 101 3.25 27.30 -3.10
C GLY A 101 3.44 26.78 -1.66
N VAL A 102 2.36 26.49 -0.93
CA VAL A 102 2.45 25.91 0.41
C VAL A 102 2.90 24.47 0.32
N LYS A 103 3.97 24.13 1.05
CA LYS A 103 4.51 22.77 1.13
C LYS A 103 4.02 22.10 2.40
N VAL A 104 3.35 20.97 2.24
CA VAL A 104 2.85 20.15 3.34
C VAL A 104 3.61 18.83 3.33
N VAL A 105 4.12 18.43 4.49
CA VAL A 105 4.62 17.07 4.72
C VAL A 105 3.51 16.30 5.41
N ASP A 106 3.17 15.15 4.85
CA ASP A 106 2.12 14.28 5.38
C ASP A 106 2.57 12.83 5.37
N SER A 107 1.82 11.98 6.05
CA SER A 107 2.08 10.54 6.12
C SER A 107 0.78 9.76 6.23
N GLY A 108 0.75 8.58 5.64
CA GLY A 108 -0.41 7.68 5.71
C GLY A 108 -0.03 6.23 5.95
N GLU A 109 -1.03 5.50 6.43
CA GLU A 109 -1.02 4.05 6.57
C GLU A 109 -1.91 3.45 5.49
N TYR A 110 -1.36 2.56 4.66
CA TYR A 110 -2.03 1.99 3.50
C TYR A 110 -1.96 0.48 3.54
N VAL A 111 -3.09 -0.20 3.33
CA VAL A 111 -3.10 -1.66 3.13
C VAL A 111 -3.15 -1.94 1.63
N VAL A 112 -2.10 -2.57 1.12
CA VAL A 112 -2.02 -3.05 -0.27
C VAL A 112 -2.34 -4.55 -0.28
N ARG A 113 -3.45 -4.93 -0.92
CA ARG A 113 -3.84 -6.33 -1.10
C ARG A 113 -3.02 -7.00 -2.22
N PRO A 114 -2.96 -8.35 -2.27
CA PRO A 114 -2.26 -9.06 -3.34
C PRO A 114 -2.74 -8.72 -4.76
N ASN A 115 -4.00 -8.32 -4.91
CA ASN A 115 -4.58 -7.88 -6.18
C ASN A 115 -4.28 -6.40 -6.52
N GLY A 116 -3.41 -5.73 -5.76
CA GLY A 116 -3.02 -4.33 -5.99
C GLY A 116 -3.98 -3.28 -5.42
N VAL A 117 -5.13 -3.68 -4.85
CA VAL A 117 -6.06 -2.73 -4.23
C VAL A 117 -5.43 -2.09 -3.00
N VAL A 118 -5.45 -0.75 -2.97
CA VAL A 118 -4.95 0.07 -1.86
C VAL A 118 -6.12 0.60 -1.03
N ARG A 119 -6.01 0.49 0.29
CA ARG A 119 -6.94 1.11 1.25
C ARG A 119 -6.18 1.99 2.23
N LEU A 120 -6.60 3.25 2.36
CA LEU A 120 -6.12 4.15 3.40
C LEU A 120 -6.71 3.74 4.75
N LEU A 121 -5.87 3.69 5.78
CA LEU A 121 -6.26 3.57 7.19
C LEU A 121 -6.19 4.94 7.87
N ILE A 122 -6.99 5.12 8.92
CA ILE A 122 -6.78 6.26 9.82
C ILE A 122 -5.46 6.02 10.56
N ALA A 123 -4.55 6.99 10.50
CA ALA A 123 -3.25 6.94 11.17
C ALA A 123 -3.39 6.53 12.64
N GLU A 124 -2.53 5.63 13.12
CA GLU A 124 -2.59 5.09 14.48
C GLU A 124 -2.62 6.20 15.54
N SER A 125 -1.78 7.22 15.42
CA SER A 125 -1.72 8.34 16.35
C SER A 125 -3.06 9.08 16.47
N ILE A 126 -3.82 9.19 15.38
CA ILE A 126 -5.16 9.78 15.36
C ILE A 126 -6.18 8.82 15.97
N ARG A 127 -6.10 7.52 15.65
CA ARG A 127 -6.99 6.51 16.25
C ARG A 127 -6.85 6.48 17.76
N LEU A 128 -5.63 6.42 18.29
CA LEU A 128 -5.35 6.41 19.73
C LEU A 128 -5.88 7.66 20.43
N LYS A 129 -5.75 8.85 19.81
CA LYS A 129 -6.31 10.10 20.35
C LYS A 129 -7.83 10.13 20.42
N ARG A 130 -8.51 9.43 19.50
CA ARG A 130 -9.98 9.41 19.39
C ARG A 130 -10.63 8.28 20.18
N LEU A 131 -9.85 7.38 20.77
CA LEU A 131 -10.40 6.31 21.60
C LEU A 131 -11.03 6.93 22.87
N PRO A 132 -12.26 6.52 23.23
CA PRO A 132 -12.84 6.92 24.49
C PRO A 132 -11.97 6.39 25.64
N LYS A 133 -11.72 7.26 26.63
CA LYS A 133 -10.97 6.93 27.85
C LYS A 133 -11.76 6.00 28.74
#